data_AF-A0AAW4CEC3-F1
#
_entry.id   AF-A0AAW4CEC3-F1
#
_cell.length_a   1.000
_cell.length_b   1.000
_cell.length_c   1.000
_cell.angle_alpha   90.00
_cell.angle_beta   90.00
_cell.angle_gamma   90.00
#
_symmetry.space_group_name_H-M   'P 1'
#
loop_
_entity.id
_entity.type
_entity.pdbx_description
1 polymer ?
#
loop_
_entity_poly.entity_id
_entity_poly.type
_entity_poly.pdbx_seq_one_letter_code
_entity_poly.pdbx_strand_id
1 'polypeptide(L)'
;MFDLNSLKGKVLIAVSLSHIHEKVHQAWQDKSNEGFLICYEITLEFEDGKTYLIKPCEVDAIGYYPSLGLSIEPVERTELLYPFNISKLPSRICDIVESDHLGEDVVNQFTLTFDNGKNFVIRHVYPPMTVGIRVG
;
A
#
# COMPACT_ATOMS: atom_id res chain seq x y z
N MET A 1 4.79 1.23 16.30
CA MET A 1 4.04 1.53 15.07
C MET A 1 4.83 2.55 14.28
N PHE A 2 5.08 2.31 12.99
CA PHE A 2 5.79 3.26 12.14
C PHE A 2 4.89 4.47 11.88
N ASP A 3 5.43 5.69 11.98
CA ASP A 3 4.69 6.90 11.65
C ASP A 3 4.72 7.14 10.13
N LEU A 4 3.62 6.86 9.45
CA LEU A 4 3.52 7.01 8.00
C LEU A 4 3.71 8.47 7.55
N ASN A 5 3.34 9.44 8.39
CA ASN A 5 3.53 10.86 8.09
C ASN A 5 5.01 11.26 7.99
N SER A 6 5.93 10.46 8.53
CA SER A 6 7.37 10.65 8.34
C SER A 6 7.83 10.51 6.88
N LEU A 7 6.99 9.94 6.00
CA LEU A 7 7.24 9.87 4.56
C LEU A 7 6.83 11.14 3.81
N LYS A 8 6.04 12.02 4.43
CA LYS A 8 5.62 13.29 3.82
C LYS A 8 6.84 14.16 3.52
N GLY A 9 6.87 14.72 2.31
CA GLY A 9 7.99 15.50 1.79
C GLY A 9 9.13 14.67 1.20
N LYS A 10 9.16 13.35 1.35
CA LYS A 10 10.16 12.50 0.69
C LYS A 10 9.86 12.30 -0.79
N VAL A 11 10.89 11.99 -1.57
CA VAL A 11 10.80 11.70 -3.01
C VAL A 11 10.80 10.19 -3.21
N LEU A 12 9.67 9.67 -3.68
CA LEU A 12 9.53 8.27 -4.09
C LEU A 12 10.16 8.12 -5.48
N ILE A 13 11.08 7.17 -5.65
CA ILE A 13 11.83 6.96 -6.90
C ILE A 13 11.43 5.68 -7.61
N ALA A 14 11.01 4.66 -6.87
CA ALA A 14 10.54 3.40 -7.44
C ALA A 14 9.53 2.72 -6.53
N VAL A 15 8.68 1.91 -7.15
CA VAL A 15 7.77 0.98 -6.47
C VAL A 15 7.99 -0.40 -7.06
N SER A 16 8.09 -1.41 -6.19
CA SER A 16 8.26 -2.79 -6.59
C SER A 16 7.22 -3.65 -5.88
N LEU A 17 6.68 -4.67 -6.55
CA LEU A 17 5.62 -5.53 -6.05
C LEU A 17 6.11 -6.97 -5.92
N SER A 18 5.63 -7.70 -4.91
CA SER A 18 5.79 -9.15 -4.89
C SER A 18 4.81 -9.81 -5.85
N HIS A 19 4.70 -11.15 -5.82
CA HIS A 19 3.84 -11.95 -6.69
C HIS A 19 2.55 -11.21 -7.09
N ILE A 20 2.41 -10.94 -8.40
CA ILE A 20 1.34 -10.12 -8.95
C ILE A 20 0.17 -11.01 -9.37
N HIS A 21 -1.03 -10.64 -8.93
CA HIS A 21 -2.29 -11.10 -9.48
C HIS A 21 -2.91 -9.95 -10.26
N GLU A 22 -3.20 -10.17 -11.55
CA GLU A 22 -3.65 -9.09 -12.43
C GLU A 22 -4.95 -8.41 -11.95
N LYS A 23 -5.80 -9.12 -11.18
CA LYS A 23 -7.14 -8.65 -10.77
C LYS A 23 -7.56 -9.21 -9.41
N VAL A 24 -8.46 -8.48 -8.75
CA VAL A 24 -9.25 -8.98 -7.61
C VAL A 24 -10.04 -10.21 -8.05
N HIS A 25 -10.07 -11.25 -7.22
CA HIS A 25 -10.86 -12.44 -7.48
C HIS A 25 -12.36 -12.08 -7.56
N GLN A 26 -13.09 -12.66 -8.51
CA GLN A 26 -14.48 -12.27 -8.82
C GLN A 26 -15.43 -12.28 -7.61
N ALA A 27 -15.23 -13.21 -6.67
CA ALA A 27 -16.03 -13.29 -5.45
C ALA A 27 -15.92 -12.05 -4.53
N TRP A 28 -14.87 -11.26 -4.70
CA TRP A 28 -14.53 -10.11 -3.85
C TRP A 28 -14.51 -8.80 -4.63
N GLN A 29 -14.88 -8.81 -5.92
CA GLN A 29 -14.88 -7.62 -6.74
C GLN A 29 -16.14 -6.79 -6.46
N ASP A 30 -15.95 -5.51 -6.17
CA ASP A 30 -17.03 -4.54 -6.02
C ASP A 30 -16.60 -3.15 -6.55
N LYS A 31 -17.48 -2.16 -6.44
CA LYS A 31 -17.22 -0.79 -6.94
C LYS A 31 -16.05 -0.09 -6.23
N SER A 32 -15.73 -0.49 -5.01
CA SER A 32 -14.69 0.13 -4.18
C SER A 32 -13.28 -0.31 -4.58
N ASN A 33 -13.14 -1.49 -5.20
CA ASN A 33 -11.87 -2.10 -5.59
C ASN A 33 -11.70 -2.26 -7.11
N GLU A 34 -12.60 -1.66 -7.89
CA GLU A 34 -12.48 -1.60 -9.34
C GLU A 34 -11.17 -0.92 -9.77
N GLY A 35 -10.44 -1.59 -10.67
CA GLY A 35 -9.17 -1.12 -11.21
C GLY A 35 -7.96 -1.38 -10.30
N PHE A 36 -8.12 -2.14 -9.21
CA PHE A 36 -6.99 -2.52 -8.36
C PHE A 36 -6.16 -3.62 -9.03
N LEU A 37 -4.84 -3.41 -9.07
CA LEU A 37 -3.88 -4.48 -9.27
C LEU A 37 -3.63 -5.15 -7.91
N ILE A 38 -3.54 -6.48 -7.88
CA ILE A 38 -3.39 -7.24 -6.63
C ILE A 38 -1.97 -7.77 -6.51
N CYS A 39 -1.39 -7.63 -5.33
CA CYS A 39 -0.09 -8.20 -4.96
C CYS A 39 -0.12 -8.62 -3.49
N TYR A 40 0.95 -9.22 -2.98
CA TYR A 40 1.03 -9.56 -1.54
C TYR A 40 1.81 -8.52 -0.75
N GLU A 41 2.78 -7.86 -1.37
CA GLU A 41 3.68 -6.93 -0.71
C GLU A 41 4.10 -5.85 -1.70
N ILE A 42 4.40 -4.67 -1.17
CA ILE A 42 4.84 -3.51 -1.93
C ILE A 42 6.08 -2.95 -1.26
N THR A 43 7.09 -2.63 -2.06
CA THR A 43 8.25 -1.90 -1.61
C THR A 43 8.26 -0.50 -2.21
N LEU A 44 8.47 0.49 -1.34
CA LEU A 44 8.64 1.89 -1.68
C LEU A 44 10.12 2.25 -1.53
N GLU A 45 10.76 2.66 -2.61
CA GLU A 45 12.16 3.12 -2.62
C GLU A 45 12.21 4.65 -2.73
N PHE A 46 12.97 5.27 -1.84
CA PHE A 46 13.08 6.73 -1.74
C PHE A 46 14.47 7.24 -2.15
N GLU A 47 14.53 8.49 -2.58
CA GLU A 47 15.77 9.17 -3.02
C GLU A 47 16.83 9.22 -1.92
N ASP A 48 16.44 9.22 -0.64
CA ASP A 48 17.34 9.17 0.52
C ASP A 48 17.96 7.77 0.77
N GLY A 49 17.72 6.82 -0.14
CA GLY A 49 18.21 5.44 -0.07
C GLY A 49 17.44 4.56 0.90
N LYS A 50 16.36 5.05 1.53
CA LYS A 50 15.53 4.25 2.42
C LYS A 50 14.47 3.49 1.64
N THR A 51 14.18 2.30 2.14
CA THR A 51 13.22 1.38 1.55
C THR A 51 12.23 0.93 2.60
N TYR A 52 10.95 0.88 2.24
CA TYR A 52 9.86 0.48 3.13
C TYR A 52 9.03 -0.61 2.49
N LEU A 53 8.77 -1.68 3.24
CA LEU A 53 7.89 -2.77 2.87
C LEU A 53 6.50 -2.50 3.45
N ILE A 54 5.47 -2.66 2.63
CA ILE A 54 4.06 -2.62 3.01
C ILE A 54 3.46 -3.98 2.73
N LYS A 55 2.79 -4.55 3.73
CA LYS A 55 2.14 -5.87 3.65
C LYS A 55 0.82 -5.89 4.45
N PRO A 56 -0.14 -6.72 4.03
CA PRO A 56 -1.37 -6.92 4.78
C PRO A 56 -1.03 -7.63 6.09
N CYS A 57 -1.71 -7.27 7.18
CA CYS A 57 -1.52 -7.88 8.48
C CYS A 57 -2.84 -8.04 9.23
N GLU A 58 -2.87 -9.00 10.15
CA GLU A 58 -3.92 -9.09 11.16
C GLU A 58 -3.56 -8.19 12.33
N VAL A 59 -4.56 -7.51 12.88
CA VAL A 59 -4.44 -6.66 14.07
C VAL A 59 -5.39 -7.21 15.12
N ASP A 60 -4.81 -7.67 16.23
CA ASP A 60 -5.58 -8.25 17.32
C ASP A 60 -6.56 -7.22 17.92
N ALA A 61 -7.82 -7.63 18.04
CA ALA A 61 -8.87 -6.85 18.68
C ALA A 61 -9.44 -7.64 19.88
N ILE A 62 -9.52 -6.98 21.04
CA ILE A 62 -10.04 -7.64 22.25
C ILE A 62 -11.53 -7.93 22.06
N GLY A 63 -11.90 -9.20 22.08
CA GLY A 63 -13.30 -9.64 22.02
C GLY A 63 -13.86 -9.81 20.61
N TYR A 64 -13.03 -9.69 19.56
CA TYR A 64 -13.41 -9.87 18.16
C TYR A 64 -12.41 -10.78 17.42
N TYR A 65 -12.75 -11.18 16.20
CA TYR A 65 -11.75 -11.74 15.28
C TYR A 65 -10.71 -10.67 14.95
N PRO A 66 -9.47 -11.06 14.60
CA PRO A 66 -8.45 -10.10 14.18
C PRO A 66 -8.95 -9.24 13.01
N SER A 67 -8.78 -7.93 13.14
CA SER A 67 -9.08 -6.96 12.08
C SER A 67 -8.01 -7.02 11.01
N LEU A 68 -8.37 -6.64 9.79
CA LEU A 68 -7.46 -6.57 8.66
C LEU A 68 -6.85 -5.18 8.59
N GLY A 69 -5.52 -5.11 8.58
CA GLY A 69 -4.77 -3.87 8.58
C GLY A 69 -3.63 -3.86 7.58
N LEU A 70 -2.95 -2.71 7.48
CA LEU A 70 -1.70 -2.60 6.74
C LEU A 70 -0.56 -2.37 7.72
N SER A 71 0.52 -3.11 7.52
CA SER A 71 1.79 -2.86 8.21
C SER A 71 2.78 -2.22 7.25
N ILE A 72 3.63 -1.36 7.79
CA ILE A 72 4.75 -0.74 7.09
C ILE A 72 6.00 -0.81 7.96
N GLU A 73 7.10 -1.28 7.39
CA GLU A 73 8.37 -1.42 8.09
C GLU A 73 9.56 -1.03 7.19
N PRO A 74 10.62 -0.43 7.75
CA PRO A 74 11.86 -0.22 7.02
C PRO A 74 12.51 -1.57 6.73
N VAL A 75 13.04 -1.75 5.53
CA VAL A 75 13.74 -2.98 5.13
C VAL A 75 15.06 -2.65 4.43
N GLU A 76 16.05 -3.53 4.58
CA GLU A 76 17.18 -3.56 3.67
C GLU A 76 16.72 -4.21 2.36
N ARG A 77 17.13 -3.64 1.23
CA ARG A 77 16.68 -3.92 -0.15
C ARG A 77 16.20 -5.37 -0.37
N THR A 78 14.96 -5.53 -0.82
CA THR A 78 14.33 -6.83 -1.07
C THR A 78 14.66 -7.36 -2.47
N GLU A 79 15.20 -8.58 -2.59
CA GLU A 79 15.75 -9.12 -3.85
C GLU A 79 14.69 -9.71 -4.82
N LEU A 80 13.42 -9.86 -4.40
CA LEU A 80 12.40 -10.66 -5.12
C LEU A 80 11.14 -9.88 -5.52
N LEU A 81 11.28 -8.63 -5.97
CA LEU A 81 10.13 -7.79 -6.35
C LEU A 81 10.22 -7.33 -7.81
N TYR A 82 9.06 -7.27 -8.47
CA TYR A 82 8.91 -6.82 -9.85
C TYR A 82 8.66 -5.31 -9.87
N PRO A 83 9.34 -4.55 -10.75
CA PRO A 83 9.14 -3.11 -10.83
C PRO A 83 7.71 -2.78 -11.27
N PHE A 84 7.06 -1.88 -10.54
CA PHE A 84 5.74 -1.35 -10.88
C PHE A 84 5.86 0.10 -11.34
N ASN A 85 5.46 0.32 -12.59
CA ASN A 85 5.64 1.61 -13.22
C ASN A 85 4.51 2.56 -12.84
N ILE A 86 4.78 3.44 -11.88
CA ILE A 86 3.96 4.62 -11.63
C ILE A 86 4.44 5.72 -12.56
N SER A 87 3.57 6.17 -13.46
CA SER A 87 3.89 7.25 -14.39
C SER A 87 4.37 8.49 -13.61
N LYS A 88 5.49 9.08 -14.04
CA LYS A 88 6.08 10.30 -13.46
C LYS A 88 6.76 10.12 -12.08
N LEU A 89 7.24 8.93 -11.73
CA LEU A 89 8.34 8.83 -10.76
C LEU A 89 9.66 9.27 -11.41
N PRO A 90 10.60 9.90 -10.66
CA PRO A 90 10.50 10.21 -9.23
C PRO A 90 9.52 11.37 -8.92
N SER A 91 8.86 11.32 -7.76
CA SER A 91 7.90 12.36 -7.35
C SER A 91 7.82 12.50 -5.83
N ARG A 92 7.57 13.74 -5.35
CA ARG A 92 7.46 14.05 -3.92
C ARG A 92 6.10 13.69 -3.37
N ILE A 93 6.06 13.06 -2.20
CA ILE A 93 4.82 12.85 -1.44
C ILE A 93 4.44 14.17 -0.76
N CYS A 94 3.35 14.78 -1.21
CA CYS A 94 2.82 16.03 -0.66
C CYS A 94 1.82 15.79 0.46
N ASP A 95 1.06 14.71 0.40
CA ASP A 95 0.10 14.37 1.44
C ASP A 95 -0.08 12.88 1.64
N ILE A 96 -0.51 12.50 2.84
CA ILE A 96 -0.72 11.11 3.24
C ILE A 96 -2.02 11.04 4.03
N VAL A 97 -2.92 10.16 3.62
CA VAL A 97 -4.16 9.87 4.34
C VAL A 97 -4.19 8.39 4.72
N GLU A 98 -4.31 8.14 6.02
CA GLU A 98 -4.61 6.83 6.60
C GLU A 98 -6.11 6.73 6.83
N SER A 99 -6.71 5.60 6.48
CA SER A 99 -8.15 5.40 6.68
C SER A 99 -8.50 3.95 6.95
N ASP A 100 -9.57 3.76 7.71
CA ASP A 100 -10.26 2.48 7.82
C ASP A 100 -11.35 2.38 6.76
N HIS A 101 -11.09 1.59 5.73
CA HIS A 101 -12.02 1.32 4.64
C HIS A 101 -13.01 0.20 4.97
N LEU A 102 -12.67 -0.69 5.91
CA LEU A 102 -13.46 -1.88 6.25
C LEU A 102 -14.41 -1.64 7.44
N GLY A 103 -14.19 -0.58 8.22
CA GLY A 103 -14.99 -0.28 9.40
C GLY A 103 -14.63 -1.15 10.60
N GLU A 104 -13.39 -1.63 10.67
CA GLU A 104 -12.86 -2.53 11.70
C GLU A 104 -12.01 -1.79 12.76
N ASP A 105 -12.07 -0.44 12.77
CA ASP A 105 -11.29 0.48 13.61
C ASP A 105 -9.76 0.29 13.46
N VAL A 106 -9.34 -0.17 12.28
CA VAL A 106 -7.94 -0.43 11.93
C VAL A 106 -7.60 0.21 10.61
N VAL A 107 -6.42 0.82 10.53
CA VAL A 107 -5.92 1.38 9.27
C VAL A 107 -5.60 0.25 8.30
N ASN A 108 -6.35 0.22 7.20
CA ASN A 108 -6.22 -0.77 6.13
C ASN A 108 -6.13 -0.12 4.75
N GLN A 109 -5.99 1.20 4.70
CA GLN A 109 -5.76 1.95 3.49
C GLN A 109 -4.80 3.12 3.72
N PHE A 110 -3.86 3.26 2.81
CA PHE A 110 -3.00 4.43 2.67
C PHE A 110 -3.27 5.11 1.32
N THR A 111 -3.38 6.43 1.32
CA THR A 111 -3.41 7.25 0.11
C THR A 111 -2.25 8.23 0.12
N LEU A 112 -1.32 8.06 -0.81
CA LEU A 112 -0.18 8.97 -1.02
C LEU A 112 -0.52 9.93 -2.15
N THR A 113 -0.54 11.23 -1.87
CA THR A 113 -0.74 12.27 -2.89
C THR A 113 0.60 12.82 -3.32
N PHE A 114 0.89 12.77 -4.62
CA PHE A 114 2.12 13.26 -5.22
C PHE A 114 2.03 14.74 -5.59
N ASP A 115 3.18 15.39 -5.78
CA ASP A 115 3.29 16.80 -6.22
C ASP A 115 2.63 17.09 -7.57
N ASN A 116 2.50 16.08 -8.42
CA ASN A 116 1.79 16.13 -9.69
C ASN A 116 0.26 15.98 -9.56
N GLY A 117 -0.25 15.88 -8.33
CA GLY A 117 -1.68 15.74 -8.00
C GLY A 117 -2.22 14.31 -8.13
N LYS A 118 -1.40 13.33 -8.54
CA LYS A 118 -1.83 11.93 -8.62
C LYS A 118 -1.84 11.27 -7.26
N ASN A 119 -2.76 10.32 -7.11
CA ASN A 119 -2.89 9.54 -5.89
C ASN A 119 -2.41 8.11 -6.12
N PHE A 120 -1.58 7.62 -5.21
CA PHE A 120 -1.25 6.21 -5.11
C PHE A 120 -1.96 5.62 -3.89
N VAL A 121 -2.95 4.78 -4.16
CA VAL A 121 -3.79 4.13 -3.15
C VAL A 121 -3.27 2.72 -2.94
N ILE A 122 -3.06 2.37 -1.67
CA ILE A 122 -2.66 1.06 -1.20
C ILE A 122 -3.70 0.61 -0.18
N ARG A 123 -4.31 -0.57 -0.37
CA ARG A 123 -5.37 -1.06 0.51
C ARG A 123 -5.23 -2.55 0.78
N HIS A 124 -5.52 -2.99 2.00
CA HIS A 124 -5.78 -4.39 2.28
C HIS A 124 -7.04 -4.86 1.51
N VAL A 125 -6.96 -5.97 0.79
CA VAL A 125 -8.10 -6.56 0.06
C VAL A 125 -8.44 -7.93 0.63
N TYR A 126 -9.74 -8.20 0.75
CA TYR A 126 -10.33 -9.42 1.28
C TYR A 126 -9.88 -10.69 0.54
N PRO A 127 -9.96 -11.87 1.19
CA PRO A 127 -8.96 -12.91 1.08
C PRO A 127 -8.70 -13.46 -0.33
N PRO A 128 -7.44 -13.83 -0.61
CA PRO A 128 -6.33 -14.00 0.34
C PRO A 128 -5.74 -12.69 0.89
N MET A 129 -5.01 -12.73 2.02
CA MET A 129 -4.25 -11.61 2.64
C MET A 129 -3.42 -10.89 1.58
N THR A 130 -4.01 -9.90 0.92
CA THR A 130 -3.46 -9.26 -0.28
C THR A 130 -3.61 -7.76 -0.19
N VAL A 131 -2.82 -7.10 -1.01
CA VAL A 131 -2.81 -5.67 -1.16
C VAL A 131 -3.33 -5.32 -2.55
N GLY A 132 -4.28 -4.41 -2.60
CA GLY A 132 -4.72 -3.77 -3.81
C GLY A 132 -4.03 -2.42 -3.98
N ILE A 133 -3.55 -2.17 -5.19
CA ILE A 133 -2.96 -0.88 -5.55
C ILE A 133 -3.70 -0.24 -6.71
N ARG A 134 -3.78 1.10 -6.67
CA ARG A 134 -4.33 1.91 -7.76
C ARG A 134 -3.60 3.24 -7.86
N VAL A 135 -3.29 3.64 -9.09
CA VAL A 135 -2.73 4.95 -9.41
C VAL A 135 -3.80 5.78 -10.12
N GLY A 136 -4.09 6.98 -9.59
CA GLY A 136 -4.97 7.98 -10.20
C GLY A 136 -4.29 8.94 -11.16
#